data_AF-A0A7X6VLZ0-F1
#
_entry.id   AF-A0A7X6VLZ0-F1
#
_cell.length_a   1.000
_cell.length_b   1.000
_cell.length_c   1.000
_cell.angle_alpha   90.00
_cell.angle_beta   90.00
_cell.angle_gamma   90.00
#
_symmetry.space_group_name_H-M   'P 1'
#
loop_
_entity.id
_entity.type
_entity.pdbx_description
1 polymer ?
#
loop_
_entity_poly.entity_id
_entity_poly.type
_entity_poly.pdbx_seq_one_letter_code
_entity_poly.pdbx_strand_id
1 'polypeptide(L)' 'AITVDGVRILYDGGWGLIRASNTQPVLVTRCEGKTPAIRDAIAGDVRARILAEGLPDFLWSL' A
#
# COMPACT_ATOMS: atom_id res chain seq x y z
N ALA A 1 -11.91 6.57 -4.27
CA ALA A 1 -10.64 6.07 -4.82
C ALA A 1 -10.37 6.80 -6.12
N ILE A 2 -9.14 7.28 -6.34
CA ILE A 2 -8.72 7.85 -7.63
C ILE A 2 -8.00 6.72 -8.37
N THR A 3 -8.53 6.23 -9.49
CA THR A 3 -7.96 5.07 -10.20
C THR A 3 -7.67 5.38 -11.67
N VAL A 4 -6.39 5.54 -11.98
CA VAL A 4 -5.79 5.29 -13.29
C VAL A 4 -4.55 4.47 -12.96
N ASP A 5 -4.71 3.13 -12.90
CA ASP A 5 -3.66 2.13 -12.60
C ASP A 5 -3.45 1.78 -11.10
N GLY A 6 -4.43 1.09 -10.51
CA GLY A 6 -4.42 0.61 -9.13
C GLY A 6 -5.31 1.42 -8.18
N VAL A 7 -5.15 1.21 -6.88
CA VAL A 7 -5.87 1.90 -5.80
C VAL A 7 -4.91 2.84 -5.09
N ARG A 8 -5.19 4.15 -5.16
CA ARG A 8 -4.51 5.16 -4.35
C ARG A 8 -5.41 5.61 -3.20
N ILE A 9 -4.89 5.50 -1.98
CA ILE A 9 -5.53 5.90 -0.74
C ILE A 9 -4.81 7.16 -0.23
N LEU A 10 -5.58 8.19 0.11
CA LEU A 10 -5.06 9.42 0.70
C LEU A 10 -5.31 9.38 2.20
N TYR A 11 -4.27 9.68 2.97
CA TYR A 11 -4.33 9.79 4.43
C TYR A 11 -3.96 11.23 4.82
N ASP A 12 -4.30 11.63 6.04
CA ASP A 12 -3.75 12.87 6.56
C ASP A 12 -2.22 12.74 6.70
N GLY A 13 -1.49 13.60 6.01
CA GLY A 13 -0.03 13.59 6.01
C GLY A 13 0.64 12.47 5.19
N GLY A 14 -0.07 11.74 4.33
CA GLY A 14 0.55 10.70 3.51
C GLY A 14 -0.36 10.03 2.49
N TRP A 15 0.12 8.97 1.85
CA TRP A 15 -0.61 8.19 0.87
C TRP A 15 -0.14 6.73 0.80
N GLY A 16 -1.03 5.85 0.37
CA GLY A 16 -0.75 4.46 0.01
C GLY A 16 -1.15 4.19 -1.45
N LEU A 17 -0.35 3.42 -2.17
CA LEU A 17 -0.65 2.96 -3.53
C LEU A 17 -0.53 1.44 -3.57
N ILE A 18 -1.53 0.79 -4.15
CA ILE A 18 -1.56 -0.64 -4.41
C ILE A 18 -1.87 -0.82 -5.89
N ARG A 19 -1.02 -1.52 -6.64
CA ARG A 19 -1.25 -1.78 -8.07
C ARG A 19 -0.82 -3.19 -8.45
N ALA A 20 -1.37 -3.71 -9.54
CA ALA A 20 -0.79 -4.86 -10.21
C ALA A 20 0.51 -4.45 -10.92
N SER A 21 1.51 -5.33 -10.90
CA SER A 21 2.66 -5.20 -11.78
C SER A 21 2.25 -5.48 -13.23
N ASN A 22 2.84 -4.74 -14.17
CA ASN A 22 2.54 -4.89 -15.59
C ASN A 22 3.27 -6.09 -16.23
N THR A 23 4.34 -6.57 -15.60
CA THR A 23 5.26 -7.55 -16.21
C THR A 23 5.41 -8.84 -15.41
N GLN A 24 4.96 -8.86 -14.15
CA GLN A 24 5.09 -10.00 -13.25
C GLN A 24 3.76 -10.21 -12.50
N PRO A 25 3.42 -11.45 -12.10
CA PRO A 25 2.21 -11.75 -11.35
C PRO A 25 2.36 -11.38 -9.86
N VAL A 26 2.65 -10.10 -9.59
CA VAL A 26 2.87 -9.57 -8.25
C VAL A 26 2.08 -8.28 -8.05
N LEU A 27 1.66 -8.04 -6.80
CA LEU A 27 1.15 -6.73 -6.38
C LEU A 27 2.33 -5.85 -5.93
N VAL A 28 2.32 -4.60 -6.36
CA VAL A 28 3.29 -3.59 -5.95
C VAL A 28 2.58 -2.61 -5.03
N THR A 29 3.15 -2.40 -3.85
CA THR A 29 2.63 -1.50 -2.83
C THR A 29 3.67 -0.48 -2.40
N ARG A 30 3.26 0.78 -2.28
CA ARG A 30 4.11 1.85 -1.76
C ARG A 30 3.33 2.72 -0.78
N CYS A 31 3.97 3.05 0.33
CA CYS A 31 3.42 3.94 1.34
C CYS A 31 4.39 5.10 1.58
N GLU A 32 3.85 6.30 1.73
CA GLU A 32 4.64 7.49 2.01
C GLU A 32 3.92 8.33 3.06
N GLY A 33 4.69 8.89 3.99
CA GLY A 33 4.20 9.75 5.05
C GLY A 33 5.18 10.88 5.31
N LYS A 34 4.67 12.05 5.71
CA LYS A 34 5.49 13.21 6.07
C LYS A 34 6.44 12.95 7.25
N THR A 35 6.14 11.94 8.07
CA THR A 35 6.99 11.46 9.15
C THR A 35 7.08 9.92 9.10
N PRO A 36 8.14 9.31 9.68
CA PRO A 36 8.23 7.85 9.80
C PRO A 36 7.00 7.24 10.50
N ALA A 37 6.50 7.89 11.56
CA ALA A 37 5.31 7.43 12.28
C ALA A 37 4.05 7.40 11.40
N ILE A 38 3.82 8.43 10.58
CA ILE A 38 2.69 8.45 9.63
C ILE A 38 2.88 7.38 8.55
N ARG A 39 4.08 7.25 7.99
CA ARG A 39 4.38 6.21 7.01
C ARG A 39 4.09 4.81 7.58
N ASP A 40 4.52 4.54 8.80
CA ASP A 40 4.38 3.22 9.43
C ASP A 40 2.92 2.92 9.78
N ALA A 41 2.15 3.92 10.20
CA ALA A 41 0.70 3.80 10.39
C ALA A 41 -0.01 3.47 9.06
N ILE A 42 0.34 4.15 7.97
CA ILE A 42 -0.21 3.90 6.64
C ILE A 42 0.18 2.50 6.14
N ALA A 43 1.44 2.10 6.29
CA ALA A 43 1.91 0.78 5.90
C ALA A 43 1.20 -0.33 6.70
N GLY A 44 0.94 -0.10 7.98
CA GLY A 44 0.15 -1.00 8.82
C GLY A 44 -1.29 -1.18 8.31
N ASP A 45 -1.99 -0.08 8.03
CA ASP A 45 -3.37 -0.11 7.49
C ASP A 45 -3.43 -0.80 6.12
N VAL A 46 -2.51 -0.46 5.20
CA VAL A 46 -2.45 -1.10 3.87
C VAL A 46 -2.20 -2.60 3.99
N ARG A 47 -1.25 -3.03 4.83
CA ARG A 47 -0.99 -4.46 5.05
C ARG A 47 -2.20 -5.18 5.65
N ALA A 48 -2.85 -4.57 6.64
CA ALA A 48 -4.05 -5.16 7.26
C ALA A 48 -5.17 -5.37 6.23
N ARG A 49 -5.40 -4.40 5.34
CA ARG A 49 -6.39 -4.52 4.25
C ARG A 49 -6.05 -5.64 3.28
N ILE A 50 -4.79 -5.73 2.85
CA ILE A 50 -4.32 -6.78 1.92
C ILE A 50 -4.56 -8.18 2.53
N LEU A 51 -4.21 -8.36 3.80
CA LEU A 51 -4.41 -9.63 4.49
C LEU A 51 -5.90 -9.95 4.69
N ALA A 52 -6.74 -8.96 4.96
CA ALA A 52 -8.19 -9.15 5.11
C ALA A 52 -8.86 -9.65 3.83
N GLU A 53 -8.31 -9.32 2.66
CA GLU A 53 -8.77 -9.84 1.35
C GLU A 53 -8.24 -11.26 1.04
N GLY A 54 -7.54 -11.90 1.99
CA GLY A 54 -7.05 -13.28 1.86
C GLY A 54 -5.77 -13.44 1.03
N LEU A 55 -5.05 -12.35 0.77
CA LEU A 55 -3.75 -12.41 0.09
C LEU A 55 -2.66 -12.98 1.03
N PRO A 56 -1.63 -13.64 0.47
CA PRO A 56 -0.54 -14.19 1.26
C PRO A 56 0.17 -13.13 2.10
N ASP A 57 0.76 -13.56 3.22
CA ASP A 57 1.58 -12.68 4.03
C ASP A 57 2.84 -12.24 3.28
N PHE A 58 3.30 -11.02 3.58
CA PHE A 58 4.46 -10.39 2.97
C PHE A 58 5.17 -9.48 3.97
N LEU A 59 6.45 -9.24 3.68
CA LEU A 59 7.29 -8.27 4.38
C LEU A 59 7.51 -7.06 3.49
N TRP A 60 7.52 -5.88 4.12
CA TRP A 60 7.92 -4.65 3.43
C TRP A 60 9.40 -4.75 3.04
N SER A 61 9.70 -4.56 1.75
CA SER A 61 11.06 -4.31 1.31
C SER A 61 11.44 -2.86 1.61
N LEU A 62 12.63 -2.66 2.16
CA LEU A 62 13.21 -1.33 2.40
C LEU A 62 13.46 -0.56 1.09
#